data_AF-A0A645IKC8-F1
#
_entry.id   AF-A0A645IKC8-F1
#
_cell.length_a   1.000
_cell.length_b   1.000
_cell.length_c   1.000
_cell.angle_alpha   90.00
_cell.angle_beta   90.00
_cell.angle_gamma   90.00
#
_symmetry.space_group_name_H-M   'P 1'
#
loop_
_entity.id
_entity.type
_entity.pdbx_description
1 polymer ?
#
loop_
_entity_poly.entity_id
_entity_poly.type
_entity_poly.pdbx_seq_one_letter_code
_entity_poly.pdbx_strand_id
1 'polypeptide(L)' 'MPFPEDRGWKDTVWVDGQVELLVYYGQPSWAHFPFYFNSQTLEMADRGSIGQMLVNPAP' A
#
# COMPACT_ATOMS: atom_id res chain seq x y z
N MET A 1 1.17 -4.66 -20.07
CA MET A 1 2.21 -5.22 -19.15
C MET A 1 3.02 -4.05 -18.60
N PRO A 2 3.46 -4.08 -17.33
CA PRO A 2 4.24 -2.99 -16.74
C PRO A 2 5.57 -2.75 -17.47
N PHE A 3 6.04 -1.50 -17.46
CA PHE A 3 7.38 -1.15 -17.97
C PHE A 3 8.46 -1.89 -17.18
N PRO A 4 9.63 -2.22 -17.78
CA PRO A 4 10.69 -2.96 -17.10
C PRO A 4 11.12 -2.40 -15.73
N GLU A 5 11.21 -1.08 -15.61
CA GLU A 5 11.54 -0.35 -14.39
C GLU A 5 10.52 -0.53 -13.25
N ASP A 6 9.30 -0.98 -13.55
CA ASP A 6 8.23 -1.20 -12.57
C ASP A 6 8.07 -2.68 -12.15
N ARG A 7 8.92 -3.58 -12.64
CA ARG A 7 8.79 -5.03 -12.38
C ARG A 7 9.48 -5.50 -11.09
N GLY A 8 10.25 -4.63 -10.45
CA GLY A 8 10.93 -4.94 -9.20
C GLY A 8 10.00 -4.87 -7.99
N TRP A 9 10.59 -5.01 -6.80
CA TRP A 9 9.92 -4.69 -5.55
C TRP A 9 9.65 -3.19 -5.45
N LYS A 10 8.43 -2.82 -5.04
CA LYS A 10 7.97 -1.44 -4.89
C LYS A 10 7.11 -1.29 -3.64
N ASP A 11 7.01 -0.06 -3.15
CA ASP A 11 6.09 0.36 -2.08
C ASP A 11 5.05 1.39 -2.58
N THR A 12 5.26 1.96 -3.76
CA THR A 12 4.39 3.00 -4.36
C THR A 12 4.17 2.71 -5.85
N VAL A 13 2.94 2.90 -6.33
CA VAL A 13 2.56 2.71 -7.75
C VAL A 13 1.66 3.85 -8.22
N TRP A 14 1.87 4.32 -9.46
CA TRP A 14 0.95 5.24 -10.11
C TRP A 14 -0.26 4.49 -10.65
N VAL A 15 -1.48 4.93 -10.29
CA VAL A 15 -2.73 4.31 -10.74
C VAL A 15 -3.51 5.30 -11.58
N ASP A 16 -3.56 5.05 -12.88
CA ASP A 16 -4.44 5.72 -13.84
C ASP A 16 -5.32 4.65 -14.50
N GLY A 17 -6.56 4.53 -14.03
CA GLY A 17 -7.43 3.39 -14.30
C GLY A 17 -7.23 2.26 -13.29
N GLN A 18 -6.68 1.12 -13.71
CA GLN A 18 -6.55 -0.09 -12.89
C GLN A 18 -5.16 -0.72 -13.02
N VAL A 19 -4.59 -1.15 -11.89
CA VAL A 19 -3.38 -1.98 -11.80
C VAL A 19 -3.64 -3.20 -10.91
N GLU A 20 -2.80 -4.22 -11.03
CA GLU A 20 -2.84 -5.42 -10.19
C GLU A 20 -1.50 -5.56 -9.47
N LEU A 21 -1.55 -5.84 -8.16
CA LEU A 21 -0.37 -5.91 -7.30
C LEU A 21 -0.27 -7.28 -6.65
N LEU A 22 0.93 -7.86 -6.66
CA LEU A 22 1.27 -9.01 -5.84
C LEU A 22 1.94 -8.51 -4.55
N VAL A 23 1.16 -8.40 -3.47
CA VAL A 23 1.63 -7.82 -2.21
C VAL A 23 2.13 -8.92 -1.26
N TYR A 24 3.29 -8.71 -0.64
CA TYR A 24 3.85 -9.57 0.39
C TYR A 24 3.80 -8.89 1.77
N TYR A 25 3.07 -9.48 2.73
CA TYR A 25 2.93 -8.96 4.09
C TYR A 25 3.94 -9.58 5.04
N GLY A 26 5.19 -9.08 5.01
CA GLY A 26 6.28 -9.62 5.82
C GLY A 26 6.42 -9.05 7.23
N GLN A 27 5.63 -8.03 7.62
CA GLN A 27 5.75 -7.32 8.89
C GLN A 27 4.41 -7.30 9.64
N PRO A 28 4.40 -7.52 10.98
CA PRO A 28 3.18 -7.47 11.77
C PRO A 28 2.77 -6.02 12.09
N SER A 29 1.51 -5.85 12.50
CA SER A 29 0.96 -4.61 13.05
C SER A 29 -0.09 -4.92 14.11
N TRP A 30 -0.57 -3.89 14.81
CA TRP A 30 -1.59 -4.03 15.86
C TRP A 30 -2.74 -3.03 15.65
N ALA A 31 -3.90 -3.29 16.23
CA ALA A 31 -5.10 -2.46 15.99
C ALA A 31 -4.87 -0.96 16.30
N HIS A 32 -4.07 -0.64 17.32
CA HIS A 32 -3.72 0.74 17.69
C HIS A 32 -2.40 1.24 17.07
N PHE A 33 -1.69 0.38 16.33
CA PHE A 33 -0.49 0.70 15.56
C PHE A 33 -0.55 0.00 14.18
N PRO A 34 -1.53 0.35 13.34
CA PRO A 34 -1.72 -0.29 12.04
C PRO A 34 -0.73 0.26 10.99
N PHE A 35 -0.57 -0.45 9.88
CA PHE A 35 0.01 0.15 8.67
C PHE A 35 -1.03 1.01 7.95
N TYR A 36 -0.56 1.96 7.15
CA TYR A 36 -1.42 2.75 6.27
C TYR A 36 -1.16 2.40 4.80
N PHE A 37 -2.24 2.36 4.03
CA PHE A 37 -2.20 2.47 2.57
C PHE A 37 -3.07 3.66 2.18
N ASN A 38 -2.59 4.53 1.31
CA ASN A 38 -3.24 5.81 1.06
C ASN A 38 -3.08 6.27 -0.39
N SER A 39 -3.83 7.30 -0.75
CA SER A 39 -3.49 8.11 -1.91
C SER A 39 -2.19 8.86 -1.64
N GLN A 40 -1.23 8.79 -2.56
CA GLN A 40 0.00 9.58 -2.47
C GLN A 40 -0.16 11.04 -2.91
N THR A 41 -1.37 11.46 -3.33
CA THR A 41 -1.72 12.88 -3.39
C THR A 41 -1.96 13.37 -1.95
N LEU A 42 -1.03 14.16 -1.42
CA LEU A 42 -1.00 14.51 0.01
C LEU A 42 -2.28 15.18 0.49
N GLU A 43 -2.83 16.10 -0.30
CA GLU A 43 -4.07 16.78 0.07
C GLU A 43 -5.29 15.85 0.05
N MET A 44 -5.22 14.71 -0.62
CA MET A 44 -6.27 13.67 -0.56
C MET A 44 -6.08 12.78 0.67
N ALA A 45 -4.85 12.45 1.03
CA ALA A 45 -4.53 11.76 2.28
C ALA A 45 -5.02 12.56 3.49
N ASP A 46 -4.73 13.87 3.55
CA ASP A 46 -5.21 14.78 4.60
C ASP A 46 -6.74 14.89 4.64
N ARG A 47 -7.41 14.71 3.50
CA ARG A 47 -8.87 14.65 3.39
C ARG A 47 -9.45 13.27 3.72
N GLY A 48 -8.64 12.32 4.17
CA GLY A 48 -9.07 11.01 4.65
C GLY A 48 -8.99 9.89 3.61
N SER A 49 -8.29 10.07 2.49
CA SER A 49 -8.00 8.98 1.53
C SER A 49 -6.90 8.03 2.07
N ILE A 50 -7.13 7.49 3.26
CA ILE A 50 -6.22 6.63 4.03
C ILE A 50 -7.02 5.42 4.54
N GLY A 51 -6.54 4.22 4.23
CA GLY A 51 -6.99 2.97 4.84
C GLY A 51 -5.99 2.47 5.88
N GLN A 52 -6.50 1.82 6.93
CA GLN A 52 -5.68 1.14 7.93
C GLN A 52 -5.62 -0.36 7.63
N MET A 53 -4.45 -0.96 7.83
CA MET A 53 -4.21 -2.38 7.59
C MET A 53 -3.65 -3.05 8.84
N LEU A 54 -4.38 -4.07 9.30
CA LEU A 54 -3.94 -4.98 10.35
C LEU A 54 -3.39 -6.26 9.72
N VAL A 55 -2.07 -6.42 9.82
CA VAL A 55 -1.35 -7.66 9.52
C VAL A 55 -1.08 -8.40 10.82
N ASN A 56 -1.72 -9.56 11.02
CA ASN A 56 -1.46 -10.41 12.17
C ASN A 56 -0.03 -10.95 12.13
N PRO A 57 0.66 -11.09 13.28
CA PRO A 57 1.96 -11.73 13.32
C PRO A 57 1.88 -13.16 12.79
N ALA A 58 2.96 -13.60 12.13
CA ALA A 58 3.11 -14.99 11.73
C ALA A 58 3.02 -15.89 12.98
N PRO A 59 2.48 -17.12 12.85
CA PRO A 59 2.48 -18.11 13.92
C PRO A 59 3.86 -18.38 14.50
#